data_AF-W1YSJ0-F1
#
_entry.id   AF-W1YSJ0-F1
#
_cell.length_a   1.000
_cell.length_b   1.000
_cell.length_c   1.000
_cell.angle_alpha   90.00
_cell.angle_beta   90.00
_cell.angle_gamma   90.00
#
_symmetry.space_group_name_H-M   'P 1'
#
loop_
_entity.id
_entity.type
_entity.pdbx_description
1 polymer ?
#
loop_
_entity_poly.entity_id
_entity_poly.type
_entity_poly.pdbx_seq_one_letter_code
_entity_poly.pdbx_strand_id
1 'polypeptide(L)'
;DFACQVFGVAIAGGATIINVPDTVGYMNPNEFGDKIRYIKEHTPGIENAIISVHCHDDLGLANANTLAAIKAGARQVEGTINGLGERAGNVAIEEV
;
A
#
# COMPACT_ATOMS: atom_id res chain seq x y z
N ASP A 1 -1.74 4.00 -14.26
CA ASP A 1 -2.27 5.20 -14.94
C ASP A 1 -3.45 5.83 -14.24
N PHE A 2 -4.65 5.24 -14.30
CA PHE A 2 -5.86 5.85 -13.72
C PHE A 2 -5.71 6.17 -12.23
N ALA A 3 -5.16 5.23 -11.43
CA ALA A 3 -4.90 5.46 -10.01
C ALA A 3 -3.97 6.67 -9.77
N CYS A 4 -2.88 6.80 -10.54
CA CYS A 4 -1.95 7.92 -10.43
C CYS A 4 -2.63 9.27 -10.74
N GLN A 5 -3.53 9.30 -11.73
CA GLN A 5 -4.32 10.50 -12.04
C GLN A 5 -5.27 10.87 -10.90
N VAL A 6 -6.01 9.90 -10.37
CA VAL A 6 -6.94 10.12 -9.25
C VAL A 6 -6.20 10.58 -8.00
N PHE A 7 -5.06 9.95 -7.68
CA PHE A 7 -4.21 10.37 -6.57
C PHE A 7 -3.66 11.78 -6.76
N GLY A 8 -3.21 12.13 -7.96
CA GLY A 8 -2.76 13.49 -8.26
C GLY A 8 -3.86 14.54 -8.04
N VAL A 9 -5.09 14.24 -8.46
CA VAL A 9 -6.26 15.11 -8.18
C VAL A 9 -6.55 15.20 -6.68
N ALA A 10 -6.52 14.08 -5.96
CA ALA A 10 -6.73 14.08 -4.51
C ALA A 10 -5.67 14.89 -3.75
N ILE A 11 -4.40 14.76 -4.14
CA ILE A 11 -3.29 15.52 -3.57
C ILE A 11 -3.44 17.01 -3.86
N ALA A 12 -3.79 17.39 -5.10
CA ALA A 12 -4.11 18.78 -5.44
C ALA A 12 -5.31 19.32 -4.62
N GLY A 13 -6.24 18.45 -4.23
CA GLY A 13 -7.34 18.74 -3.32
C GLY A 13 -6.97 18.79 -1.83
N GLY A 14 -5.70 18.56 -1.48
CA GLY A 14 -5.18 18.64 -0.12
C GLY A 14 -4.98 17.30 0.59
N ALA A 15 -5.12 16.17 -0.10
CA ALA A 15 -4.79 14.86 0.50
C ALA A 15 -3.27 14.76 0.76
N THR A 16 -2.91 14.48 2.02
CA THR A 16 -1.52 14.31 2.46
C THR A 16 -1.12 12.84 2.65
N ILE A 17 -2.09 11.92 2.55
CA ILE A 17 -1.88 10.48 2.61
C ILE A 17 -2.70 9.84 1.49
N ILE A 18 -2.07 8.97 0.70
CA ILE A 18 -2.77 8.11 -0.28
C ILE A 18 -2.58 6.65 0.10
N ASN A 19 -3.68 5.91 0.25
CA ASN A 19 -3.62 4.50 0.62
C ASN A 19 -3.75 3.60 -0.63
N VAL A 20 -2.87 2.61 -0.73
CA VAL A 20 -2.86 1.61 -1.80
C VAL A 20 -3.10 0.23 -1.18
N PRO A 21 -4.32 -0.30 -1.28
CA PRO A 21 -4.62 -1.62 -0.75
C PRO A 21 -4.26 -2.76 -1.73
N ASP A 22 -3.89 -3.91 -1.18
CA ASP A 22 -4.06 -5.22 -1.82
C ASP A 22 -5.40 -5.81 -1.40
N THR A 23 -6.48 -5.24 -1.93
CA THR A 23 -7.86 -5.54 -1.48
C THR A 23 -8.23 -7.01 -1.59
N VAL A 24 -7.71 -7.70 -2.62
CA VAL A 24 -8.03 -9.12 -2.85
C VAL A 24 -7.03 -10.05 -2.14
N GLY A 25 -5.83 -9.55 -1.81
CA GLY A 25 -4.80 -10.31 -1.10
C GLY A 25 -4.00 -11.28 -1.97
N TYR A 26 -4.01 -11.07 -3.29
CA TYR A 26 -3.44 -12.02 -4.28
C TYR A 26 -2.14 -11.53 -4.93
N MET A 27 -1.65 -10.33 -4.60
CA MET A 27 -0.40 -9.85 -5.16
C MET A 27 0.77 -10.57 -4.49
N ASN A 28 1.82 -10.86 -5.26
CA ASN A 28 3.10 -11.26 -4.68
C ASN A 28 3.98 -10.03 -4.35
N PRO A 29 5.03 -10.20 -3.53
CA PRO A 29 5.82 -9.07 -3.05
C PRO A 29 6.50 -8.26 -4.16
N ASN A 30 6.93 -8.89 -5.24
CA ASN A 30 7.55 -8.18 -6.37
C ASN A 30 6.52 -7.33 -7.10
N GLU A 31 5.35 -7.91 -7.42
CA GLU A 31 4.25 -7.20 -8.07
C GLU A 31 3.77 -6.00 -7.24
N PHE A 32 3.58 -6.21 -5.94
CA PHE A 32 3.11 -5.14 -5.06
C PHE A 32 4.17 -4.04 -4.90
N GLY A 33 5.44 -4.43 -4.69
CA GLY A 33 6.55 -3.48 -4.64
C GLY A 33 6.71 -2.67 -5.92
N ASP A 34 6.61 -3.30 -7.08
CA ASP A 34 6.69 -2.62 -8.38
C ASP A 34 5.49 -1.69 -8.61
N LYS A 35 4.29 -2.08 -8.18
CA LYS A 35 3.10 -1.22 -8.19
C LYS A 35 3.30 0.03 -7.34
N ILE A 36 3.84 -0.10 -6.13
CA ILE A 36 4.13 1.04 -5.25
C ILE A 36 5.20 1.96 -5.85
N ARG A 37 6.28 1.38 -6.41
CA ARG A 37 7.32 2.15 -7.11
C ARG A 37 6.73 2.93 -8.29
N TYR A 38 5.89 2.28 -9.09
CA TYR A 38 5.21 2.90 -10.21
C TYR A 38 4.35 4.08 -9.76
N ILE A 39 3.52 3.91 -8.73
CA ILE A 39 2.68 4.98 -8.16
C ILE A 39 3.56 6.14 -7.69
N LYS A 40 4.67 5.85 -7.00
CA LYS A 40 5.61 6.85 -6.52
C LYS A 40 6.27 7.65 -7.64
N GLU A 41 6.59 7.02 -8.77
CA GLU A 41 7.28 7.65 -9.89
C GLU A 41 6.34 8.41 -10.85
N HIS A 42 5.05 8.02 -10.89
CA HIS A 42 4.12 8.48 -11.94
C HIS A 42 2.93 9.30 -11.42
N THR A 43 2.80 9.50 -10.09
CA THR A 43 1.71 10.30 -9.52
C THR A 43 2.13 11.77 -9.40
N PRO A 44 1.42 12.72 -10.04
CA PRO A 44 1.70 14.14 -9.86
C PRO A 44 1.51 14.61 -8.41
N GLY A 45 2.46 15.37 -7.89
CA GLY A 45 2.39 15.92 -6.52
C GLY A 45 2.70 14.93 -5.41
N ILE A 46 3.08 13.69 -5.74
CA ILE A 46 3.34 12.60 -4.79
C ILE A 46 4.34 12.94 -3.69
N GLU A 47 5.29 13.84 -3.95
CA GLU A 47 6.25 14.35 -2.97
C GLU A 47 5.60 15.10 -1.80
N ASN A 48 4.36 15.57 -1.97
CA ASN A 48 3.57 16.26 -0.95
C ASN A 48 2.67 15.31 -0.15
N ALA A 49 2.72 14.00 -0.41
CA ALA A 49 1.90 13.00 0.25
C ALA A 49 2.71 11.79 0.73
N ILE A 50 2.18 11.09 1.73
CA ILE A 50 2.69 9.80 2.19
C ILE A 50 1.94 8.70 1.45
N ILE A 51 2.69 7.74 0.90
CA ILE A 51 2.13 6.49 0.42
C ILE A 51 1.91 5.57 1.62
N SER A 52 0.65 5.26 1.90
CA SER A 52 0.19 4.24 2.83
C SER A 52 -0.12 2.95 2.08
N VAL A 53 0.10 1.79 2.72
CA VAL A 53 -0.29 0.49 2.18
C VAL A 53 -1.14 -0.29 3.16
N HIS A 54 -2.03 -1.10 2.60
CA HIS A 54 -2.98 -1.94 3.34
C HIS A 54 -3.00 -3.33 2.70
N CYS A 55 -2.26 -4.28 3.28
CA CYS A 55 -2.10 -5.62 2.70
C CYS A 55 -3.01 -6.64 3.40
N HIS A 56 -3.74 -7.42 2.63
CA HIS A 56 -4.51 -8.57 3.12
C HIS A 56 -3.72 -9.87 2.98
N ASP A 57 -4.05 -10.86 3.82
CA ASP A 57 -3.28 -12.08 4.00
C ASP A 57 -3.86 -13.33 3.30
N ASP A 58 -4.69 -13.15 2.28
CA ASP A 58 -5.40 -14.25 1.61
C ASP A 58 -4.48 -15.36 1.06
N LEU A 59 -3.21 -15.04 0.76
CA LEU A 59 -2.18 -16.01 0.36
C LEU A 59 -1.05 -16.19 1.40
N GLY A 60 -1.19 -15.64 2.61
CA GLY A 60 -0.12 -15.66 3.64
C GLY A 60 1.06 -14.74 3.29
N LEU A 61 0.84 -13.70 2.50
CA LEU A 61 1.86 -12.81 1.95
C LEU A 61 1.74 -11.35 2.43
N ALA A 62 0.82 -11.02 3.34
CA ALA A 62 0.57 -9.64 3.74
C ALA A 62 1.82 -8.95 4.29
N ASN A 63 2.59 -9.65 5.14
CA ASN A 63 3.83 -9.11 5.70
C ASN A 63 4.89 -8.90 4.60
N ALA A 64 5.10 -9.90 3.74
CA ALA A 64 6.07 -9.81 2.65
C ALA A 64 5.73 -8.68 1.66
N ASN A 65 4.45 -8.52 1.31
CA ASN A 65 3.95 -7.42 0.48
C ASN A 65 4.18 -6.07 1.15
N THR A 66 3.91 -5.97 2.45
CA THR A 66 4.13 -4.75 3.24
C THR A 66 5.61 -4.34 3.25
N LEU A 67 6.52 -5.26 3.54
CA LEU A 67 7.96 -5.00 3.51
C LEU A 67 8.46 -4.62 2.11
N ALA A 68 7.92 -5.23 1.05
CA ALA A 68 8.25 -4.87 -0.32
C ALA A 68 7.77 -3.46 -0.67
N ALA A 69 6.58 -3.06 -0.22
CA ALA A 69 6.07 -1.70 -0.37
C ALA A 69 6.91 -0.66 0.37
N ILE A 70 7.35 -0.96 1.60
CA ILE A 70 8.25 -0.08 2.37
C ILE A 70 9.56 0.13 1.59
N LYS A 71 10.16 -0.95 1.07
CA LYS A 71 11.37 -0.87 0.22
C LYS A 71 11.14 -0.05 -1.06
N ALA A 72 9.92 -0.07 -1.60
CA ALA A 72 9.53 0.72 -2.77
C ALA A 72 9.22 2.20 -2.45
N GLY A 73 9.11 2.56 -1.16
CA GLY A 73 8.96 3.94 -0.71
C GLY A 73 7.64 4.27 -0.01
N ALA A 74 6.80 3.28 0.30
CA ALA A 74 5.71 3.46 1.26
C ALA A 74 6.28 3.86 2.64
N ARG A 75 5.60 4.77 3.34
CA ARG A 75 6.03 5.24 4.68
C ARG A 75 4.95 5.12 5.74
N GLN A 76 3.79 4.58 5.40
CA GLN A 76 2.74 4.24 6.34
C GLN A 76 2.23 2.83 6.02
N VAL A 77 1.93 2.08 7.08
CA VAL A 77 1.35 0.74 7.01
C VAL A 77 0.04 0.77 7.77
N GLU A 78 -1.03 0.31 7.12
CA GLU A 78 -2.29 -0.02 7.75
C GLU A 78 -2.34 -1.54 7.96
N GLY A 79 -2.55 -1.92 9.22
CA GLY A 79 -2.64 -3.30 9.65
C GLY A 79 -3.38 -3.37 10.98
N THR A 80 -3.32 -4.53 11.61
CA THR A 80 -4.03 -4.78 12.87
C THR A 80 -3.21 -5.67 13.78
N ILE A 81 -3.44 -5.57 15.10
CA ILE A 81 -2.86 -6.49 16.08
C ILE A 81 -3.32 -7.92 15.75
N ASN A 82 -2.40 -8.88 15.71
CA ASN A 82 -2.64 -10.30 15.37
C ASN A 82 -3.24 -10.51 13.97
N GLY A 83 -3.11 -9.53 13.06
CA GLY A 83 -3.64 -9.63 11.70
C GLY A 83 -5.17 -9.67 11.61
N LEU A 84 -5.89 -9.28 12.67
CA LEU A 84 -7.36 -9.32 12.70
C LEU A 84 -8.00 -8.53 11.53
N GLY A 85 -8.79 -9.22 10.70
CA GLY A 85 -9.51 -8.62 9.58
C GLY A 85 -10.50 -9.58 8.94
N GLU A 86 -11.16 -9.15 7.87
CA GLU A 86 -12.01 -10.03 7.08
C GLU A 86 -11.19 -11.13 6.39
N ARG A 87 -11.82 -12.28 6.12
CA ARG A 87 -11.20 -13.45 5.46
C ARG A 87 -9.94 -13.93 6.20
N ALA A 88 -8.80 -13.97 5.52
CA ALA A 88 -7.52 -14.36 6.11
C ALA A 88 -6.89 -13.25 6.96
N GLY A 89 -7.43 -12.04 6.93
CA GLY A 89 -7.01 -10.93 7.77
C GLY A 89 -6.14 -9.90 7.06
N ASN A 90 -5.64 -8.97 7.86
CA ASN A 90 -4.70 -7.91 7.47
C ASN A 90 -3.28 -8.30 7.83
N VAL A 91 -2.30 -7.50 7.41
CA VAL A 91 -0.94 -7.59 7.97
C VAL A 91 -0.97 -7.41 9.49
N ALA A 92 -0.30 -8.33 10.20
CA ALA A 92 -0.11 -8.27 11.64
C ALA A 92 0.97 -7.23 11.99
N ILE A 93 0.63 -6.18 12.74
CA ILE A 93 1.54 -5.04 12.98
C ILE A 93 2.81 -5.46 13.73
N GLU A 94 2.72 -6.44 14.63
CA GLU A 94 3.85 -6.97 15.39
C GLU A 94 4.85 -7.77 14.56
N GLU A 95 4.51 -8.12 13.31
CA GLU A 95 5.39 -8.86 12.39
C GLU A 95 6.12 -7.96 11.36
N VAL A 96 5.76 -6.67 11.30
CA VAL A 96 6.25 -5.69 10.31
C VAL A 96 7.54 -5.00 10.76
#